data_AF-A0A7Y4H8A0-F1
#
_entry.id   AF-A0A7Y4H8A0-F1
#
_cell.length_a   1.000
_cell.length_b   1.000
_cell.length_c   1.000
_cell.angle_alpha   90.00
_cell.angle_beta   90.00
_cell.angle_gamma   90.00
#
_symmetry.space_group_name_H-M   'P 1'
#
loop_
_entity.id
_entity.type
_entity.pdbx_description
1 polymer ?
#
loop_
_entity_poly.entity_id
_entity_poly.type
_entity_poly.pdbx_seq_one_letter_code
_entity_poly.pdbx_strand_id
1 'polypeptide(L)'
;MLKLVIGNKNYSSWSMRPWLALRANDIPFEEVFVPLYTNDKADKDRLLSFSDSGKVPALIDGDLTVWDSLAIIEYLAEKFPQARLWPEDRARRAHARSISAEMHSGFLPLRNECGMNLHRPVRAVDLSDDARANVARIQEIWADCYRRYGKDGPFLFGAFGGADAMFAPVVHRFRTYAIEVSDEARHYYDAMMSLPAFQEWTRAGLAETLVIERFETV
;
A
#
# COMPACT_ATOMS: atom_id res chain seq x y z
N MET A 1 23.34 -1.86 -1.26
CA MET A 1 22.18 -2.49 -0.60
C MET A 1 21.06 -1.47 -0.64
N LEU A 2 19.84 -1.88 -0.99
CA LEU A 2 18.70 -0.97 -1.02
C LEU A 2 18.38 -0.44 0.37
N LYS A 3 18.01 0.84 0.45
CA LYS A 3 17.41 1.41 1.67
C LYS A 3 16.03 1.96 1.35
N LEU A 4 15.01 1.55 2.09
CA LEU A 4 13.66 2.10 1.97
C LEU A 4 13.39 3.01 3.17
N VAL A 5 13.27 4.31 2.89
CA VAL A 5 12.85 5.31 3.87
C VAL A 5 11.33 5.26 4.00
N ILE A 6 10.84 5.02 5.22
CA ILE A 6 9.42 4.91 5.52
C ILE A 6 9.01 5.84 6.67
N GLY A 7 7.73 6.17 6.66
CA GLY A 7 7.05 6.78 7.81
C GLY A 7 6.51 5.73 8.77
N ASN A 8 5.75 6.21 9.75
CA ASN A 8 5.02 5.38 10.71
C ASN A 8 4.18 4.33 9.99
N LYS A 9 4.36 3.05 10.32
CA LYS A 9 3.56 1.96 9.78
C LYS A 9 2.10 2.05 10.19
N ASN A 10 1.81 2.69 11.33
CA ASN A 10 0.44 2.94 11.76
C ASN A 10 -0.32 3.88 10.80
N TYR A 11 0.35 4.87 10.21
CA TYR A 11 -0.30 5.96 9.44
C TYR A 11 0.08 6.03 7.95
N SER A 12 1.26 5.54 7.57
CA SER A 12 1.82 5.76 6.23
C SER A 12 1.38 4.69 5.22
N SER A 13 0.19 4.89 4.66
CA SER A 13 -0.30 4.05 3.54
C SER A 13 0.62 4.07 2.32
N TRP A 14 1.34 5.16 2.08
CA TRP A 14 2.27 5.25 0.95
C TRP A 14 3.53 4.41 1.17
N SER A 15 4.07 4.38 2.40
CA SER A 15 5.25 3.58 2.73
C SER A 15 4.97 2.08 2.67
N MET A 16 3.77 1.65 3.02
CA MET A 16 3.36 0.25 3.00
C MET A 16 3.50 -0.39 1.62
N ARG A 17 3.23 0.37 0.55
CA ARG A 17 3.19 -0.12 -0.83
C ARG A 17 4.54 -0.70 -1.28
N PRO A 18 5.63 0.08 -1.40
CA PRO A 18 6.93 -0.48 -1.80
C PRO A 18 7.53 -1.39 -0.73
N TRP A 19 7.19 -1.21 0.56
CA TRP A 19 7.64 -2.12 1.60
C TRP A 19 7.11 -3.53 1.37
N LEU A 20 5.81 -3.68 1.08
CA LEU A 20 5.24 -4.99 0.74
C LEU A 20 5.78 -5.54 -0.57
N ALA A 21 5.97 -4.69 -1.60
CA ALA A 21 6.58 -5.11 -2.85
C ALA A 21 7.97 -5.74 -2.63
N LEU A 22 8.80 -5.15 -1.77
CA LEU A 22 10.09 -5.71 -1.41
C LEU A 22 9.97 -6.98 -0.54
N ARG A 23 9.22 -6.89 0.57
CA ARG A 23 9.16 -7.97 1.58
C ARG A 23 8.45 -9.22 1.11
N ALA A 24 7.34 -9.09 0.39
CA ALA A 24 6.59 -10.25 -0.09
C ALA A 24 7.27 -10.97 -1.26
N ASN A 25 8.29 -10.34 -1.87
CA ASN A 25 9.08 -10.91 -2.97
C ASN A 25 10.53 -11.20 -2.56
N ASP A 26 10.81 -11.27 -1.25
CA ASP A 26 12.14 -11.59 -0.70
C ASP A 26 13.28 -10.71 -1.23
N ILE A 27 12.99 -9.45 -1.60
CA ILE A 27 14.01 -8.50 -2.05
C ILE A 27 14.68 -7.89 -0.80
N PRO A 28 16.00 -8.06 -0.60
CA PRO A 28 16.67 -7.55 0.60
C PRO A 28 16.77 -6.01 0.59
N PHE A 29 16.43 -5.38 1.72
CA PHE A 29 16.63 -3.95 1.95
C PHE A 29 16.80 -3.63 3.43
N GLU A 30 17.42 -2.48 3.69
CA GLU A 30 17.46 -1.83 4.99
C GLU A 30 16.27 -0.87 5.13
N GLU A 31 15.49 -1.00 6.19
CA GLU A 31 14.42 -0.06 6.52
C GLU A 31 14.98 1.13 7.29
N VAL A 32 14.68 2.34 6.82
CA VAL A 32 15.02 3.59 7.50
C VAL A 32 13.74 4.29 7.92
N PHE A 33 13.45 4.30 9.22
CA PHE A 33 12.29 4.98 9.77
C PHE A 33 12.56 6.47 10.03
N VAL A 34 11.63 7.31 9.57
CA VAL A 34 11.55 8.73 9.93
C VAL A 34 10.11 9.04 10.38
N PRO A 35 9.89 9.57 11.59
CA PRO A 35 8.57 9.97 12.06
C PRO A 35 7.89 10.94 11.07
N LEU A 36 6.61 10.72 10.79
CA LEU A 36 5.80 11.66 10.02
C LEU A 36 4.94 12.49 10.95
N TYR A 37 4.63 13.70 10.49
CA TYR A 37 3.64 14.58 11.13
C TYR A 37 4.01 14.99 12.55
N THR A 38 5.29 14.88 12.89
CA THR A 38 5.88 15.58 14.01
C THR A 38 5.99 17.06 13.62
N ASN A 39 5.75 17.96 14.58
CA ASN A 39 6.04 19.39 14.39
C ASN A 39 7.55 19.68 14.58
N ASP A 40 8.40 18.66 14.40
CA ASP A 40 9.85 18.74 14.58
C ASP A 40 10.53 19.08 13.25
N LYS A 41 11.31 20.16 13.23
CA LYS A 41 12.09 20.56 12.06
C LYS A 41 13.15 19.52 11.71
N ALA A 42 13.73 18.84 12.69
CA ALA A 42 14.78 17.84 12.46
C ALA A 42 14.27 16.65 11.64
N ASP A 43 13.05 16.18 11.90
CA ASP A 43 12.42 15.10 11.11
C ASP A 43 12.17 15.55 9.67
N LYS A 44 11.69 16.79 9.47
CA LYS A 44 11.51 17.36 8.13
C LYS A 44 12.83 17.50 7.37
N ASP A 45 13.87 18.00 8.02
CA ASP A 45 15.21 18.13 7.43
C ASP A 45 15.78 16.75 7.07
N ARG A 46 15.52 15.73 7.90
CA ARG A 46 15.92 14.34 7.64
C ARG A 46 15.17 13.72 6.45
N LEU A 47 13.89 14.05 6.24
CA LEU A 47 13.19 13.63 5.01
C LEU A 47 13.77 14.29 3.76
N LEU A 48 14.07 15.58 3.84
CA LEU A 48 14.67 16.34 2.75
C LEU A 48 16.09 15.89 2.42
N SER A 49 16.84 15.35 3.38
CA SER A 49 18.17 14.78 3.11
C SER A 49 18.14 13.47 2.33
N PHE A 50 16.99 12.78 2.28
CA PHE A 50 16.81 11.56 1.48
C PHE A 50 16.24 11.83 0.10
N SER A 51 15.28 12.75 -0.03
CA SER A 51 14.70 13.13 -1.32
C SER A 51 14.21 14.58 -1.33
N ASP A 52 14.34 15.24 -2.48
CA ASP A 52 13.86 16.62 -2.69
C ASP A 52 12.34 16.76 -2.46
N SER A 53 11.60 15.66 -2.56
CA SER A 53 10.16 15.65 -2.29
C SER A 53 9.82 15.92 -0.82
N GLY A 54 10.77 15.69 0.10
CA GLY A 54 10.54 15.77 1.55
C GLY A 54 9.44 14.83 2.06
N LYS A 55 9.15 13.75 1.31
CA LYS A 55 8.09 12.79 1.59
C LYS A 55 8.64 11.37 1.61
N VAL A 56 7.86 10.48 2.21
CA VAL A 56 8.05 9.03 2.12
C VAL A 56 6.96 8.41 1.26
N PRO A 57 7.21 7.25 0.63
CA PRO A 57 8.47 6.50 0.62
C PRO A 57 9.54 7.13 -0.29
N ALA A 58 10.80 6.84 0.04
CA ALA A 58 11.96 7.05 -0.83
C ALA A 58 12.85 5.81 -0.80
N LEU A 59 13.21 5.28 -1.98
CA LEU A 59 14.14 4.17 -2.14
C LEU A 59 15.49 4.71 -2.56
N ILE A 60 16.55 4.29 -1.86
CA ILE A 60 17.94 4.66 -2.16
C ILE A 60 18.66 3.40 -2.66
N ASP A 61 19.28 3.51 -3.83
CA ASP A 61 20.16 2.50 -4.43
C ASP A 61 21.46 3.14 -4.91
N GLY A 62 22.50 3.09 -4.07
CA GLY A 62 23.74 3.82 -4.33
C GLY A 62 23.48 5.32 -4.37
N ASP A 63 23.83 5.96 -5.49
CA ASP A 63 23.64 7.40 -5.70
C ASP A 63 22.24 7.74 -6.26
N LEU A 64 21.42 6.73 -6.59
CA LEU A 64 20.07 6.93 -7.10
C LEU A 64 19.04 6.98 -5.96
N THR A 65 18.23 8.03 -5.95
CA THR A 65 17.01 8.10 -5.14
C THR A 65 15.78 8.03 -6.03
N VAL A 66 14.88 7.09 -5.74
CA VAL A 66 13.55 6.98 -6.37
C VAL A 66 12.49 7.30 -5.32
N TRP A 67 11.70 8.35 -5.54
CA TRP A 67 10.54 8.70 -4.72
C TRP A 67 9.25 8.37 -5.47
N ASP A 68 8.13 8.37 -4.75
CA ASP A 68 6.81 7.87 -5.18
C ASP A 68 6.66 6.34 -5.13
N SER A 69 5.60 5.88 -4.45
CA SER A 69 5.35 4.45 -4.26
C SER A 69 5.24 3.64 -5.55
N LEU A 70 4.61 4.18 -6.59
CA LEU A 70 4.43 3.46 -7.85
C LEU A 70 5.72 3.47 -8.68
N ALA A 71 6.43 4.60 -8.71
CA ALA A 71 7.73 4.69 -9.37
C ALA A 71 8.77 3.76 -8.72
N ILE A 72 8.77 3.64 -7.40
CA ILE A 72 9.61 2.66 -6.68
C ILE A 72 9.28 1.24 -7.12
N ILE A 73 7.99 0.86 -7.21
CA ILE A 73 7.59 -0.47 -7.66
C ILE A 73 8.02 -0.74 -9.11
N GLU A 74 7.90 0.25 -10.01
CA GLU A 74 8.38 0.12 -11.40
C GLU A 74 9.90 -0.06 -11.45
N TYR A 75 10.65 0.74 -10.69
CA TYR A 75 12.09 0.59 -10.57
C TYR A 75 12.51 -0.79 -10.05
N LEU A 76 11.80 -1.32 -9.03
CA LEU A 76 12.05 -2.67 -8.53
C LEU A 76 11.73 -3.74 -9.56
N ALA A 77 10.71 -3.54 -10.40
CA ALA A 77 10.39 -4.47 -11.49
C ALA A 77 11.48 -4.51 -12.56
N GLU A 78 12.13 -3.38 -12.84
CA GLU A 78 13.29 -3.30 -13.75
C GLU A 78 14.55 -3.91 -13.13
N LYS A 79 14.82 -3.63 -11.85
CA LYS A 79 16.02 -4.12 -11.15
C LYS A 79 15.96 -5.61 -10.78
N PHE A 80 14.78 -6.12 -10.46
CA PHE A 80 14.54 -7.51 -10.07
C PHE A 80 13.46 -8.15 -10.95
N PRO A 81 13.73 -8.37 -12.25
CA PRO A 81 12.73 -8.95 -13.17
C PRO A 81 12.22 -10.32 -12.72
N GLN A 82 13.05 -11.10 -12.01
CA GLN A 82 12.69 -12.39 -11.44
C GLN A 82 11.60 -12.31 -10.36
N ALA A 83 11.43 -11.15 -9.71
CA ALA A 83 10.36 -10.94 -8.73
C ALA A 83 8.98 -10.83 -9.39
N ARG A 84 8.92 -10.61 -10.72
CA ARG A 84 7.68 -10.59 -11.50
C ARG A 84 6.59 -9.70 -10.89
N LEU A 85 6.99 -8.53 -10.38
CA LEU A 85 6.07 -7.53 -9.80
C LEU A 85 4.95 -7.12 -10.77
N TRP A 86 5.18 -7.29 -12.08
CA TRP A 86 4.16 -7.14 -13.10
C TRP A 86 4.02 -8.40 -13.94
N PRO A 87 2.81 -8.69 -14.47
CA PRO A 87 2.62 -9.79 -15.40
C PRO A 87 3.57 -9.73 -16.61
N GLU A 88 4.03 -10.89 -17.07
CA GLU A 88 4.87 -10.99 -18.27
C GLU A 88 4.06 -10.74 -19.56
N ASP A 89 2.79 -11.17 -19.60
CA ASP A 89 1.88 -10.88 -20.70
C ASP A 89 1.60 -9.38 -20.82
N ARG A 90 1.71 -8.86 -22.04
CA ARG A 90 1.59 -7.43 -22.33
C ARG A 90 0.21 -6.87 -21.95
N ALA A 91 -0.87 -7.60 -22.24
CA ALA A 91 -2.23 -7.12 -21.98
C ALA A 91 -2.55 -7.15 -20.47
N ARG A 92 -2.17 -8.22 -19.78
CA ARG A 92 -2.28 -8.32 -18.32
C ARG A 92 -1.46 -7.24 -17.61
N ARG A 93 -0.24 -6.97 -18.07
CA ARG A 93 0.60 -5.90 -17.51
C ARG A 93 0.00 -4.52 -17.72
N ALA A 94 -0.55 -4.25 -18.90
CA ALA A 94 -1.26 -3.00 -19.14
C ALA A 94 -2.43 -2.84 -18.16
N HIS A 95 -3.23 -3.89 -17.97
CA HIS A 95 -4.32 -3.89 -16.99
C HIS A 95 -3.83 -3.65 -15.55
N ALA A 96 -2.78 -4.36 -15.11
CA ALA A 96 -2.20 -4.19 -13.78
C ALA A 96 -1.73 -2.76 -13.52
N ARG A 97 -1.06 -2.15 -14.51
CA ARG A 97 -0.60 -0.76 -14.42
C ARG A 97 -1.76 0.24 -14.41
N SER A 98 -2.81 0.01 -15.20
CA SER A 98 -4.00 0.87 -15.23
C SER A 98 -4.67 0.94 -13.86
N ILE A 99 -4.97 -0.20 -13.22
CA ILE A 99 -5.63 -0.19 -11.92
C ILE A 99 -4.71 0.32 -10.80
N SER A 100 -3.40 0.10 -10.93
CA SER A 100 -2.40 0.63 -10.00
C SER A 100 -2.34 2.17 -10.08
N ALA A 101 -2.40 2.72 -11.29
CA ALA A 101 -2.47 4.17 -11.52
C ALA A 101 -3.81 4.74 -11.03
N GLU A 102 -4.93 4.07 -11.28
CA GLU A 102 -6.25 4.42 -10.73
C GLU A 102 -6.19 4.49 -9.19
N MET A 103 -5.55 3.52 -8.53
CA MET A 103 -5.33 3.52 -7.08
C MET A 103 -4.27 4.52 -6.59
N HIS A 104 -3.38 4.95 -7.47
CA HIS A 104 -2.37 5.96 -7.15
C HIS A 104 -3.00 7.35 -7.06
N SER A 105 -3.73 7.75 -8.11
CA SER A 105 -4.28 9.11 -8.27
C SER A 105 -5.77 9.25 -7.95
N GLY A 106 -6.48 8.15 -7.68
CA GLY A 106 -7.92 8.12 -7.46
C GLY A 106 -8.35 7.85 -6.01
N PHE A 107 -9.65 7.57 -5.89
CA PHE A 107 -10.36 7.18 -4.67
C PHE A 107 -10.26 8.18 -3.49
N LEU A 108 -10.20 9.49 -3.80
CA LEU A 108 -10.03 10.53 -2.79
C LEU A 108 -11.12 10.53 -1.70
N PRO A 109 -12.43 10.44 -2.01
CA PRO A 109 -13.48 10.34 -0.98
C PRO A 109 -13.20 9.26 0.07
N LEU A 110 -12.99 8.00 -0.37
CA LEU A 110 -12.67 6.91 0.54
C LEU A 110 -11.36 7.15 1.30
N ARG A 111 -10.34 7.70 0.65
CA ARG A 111 -9.03 7.93 1.30
C ARG A 111 -9.06 9.03 2.34
N ASN A 112 -9.94 10.02 2.17
CA ASN A 112 -10.13 11.12 3.11
C ASN A 112 -10.99 10.68 4.31
N GLU A 113 -12.05 9.91 4.07
CA GLU A 113 -12.97 9.43 5.11
C GLU A 113 -12.42 8.20 5.85
N CYS A 114 -11.62 7.38 5.17
CA CYS A 114 -10.97 6.19 5.72
C CYS A 114 -9.44 6.30 5.60
N GLY A 115 -8.86 7.14 6.45
CA GLY A 115 -7.40 7.25 6.60
C GLY A 115 -6.75 5.95 7.06
N MET A 116 -5.42 5.87 7.01
CA MET A 116 -4.71 4.74 7.62
C MET A 116 -4.43 5.06 9.09
N ASN A 117 -5.02 4.29 9.99
CA ASN A 117 -4.72 4.24 11.41
C ASN A 117 -5.02 2.82 11.89
N LEU A 118 -3.97 2.05 12.21
CA LEU A 118 -4.09 0.67 12.73
C LEU A 118 -4.45 0.63 14.22
N HIS A 119 -4.11 1.67 15.00
CA HIS A 119 -4.50 1.78 16.42
C HIS A 119 -5.99 2.04 16.60
N ARG A 120 -6.65 2.62 15.60
CA ARG A 120 -8.10 2.84 15.60
C ARG A 120 -8.85 1.51 15.84
N PRO A 121 -9.83 1.48 16.76
CA PRO A 121 -10.71 0.32 16.91
C PRO A 121 -11.42 -0.03 15.61
N VAL A 122 -11.60 -1.33 15.36
CA VAL A 122 -12.39 -1.80 14.21
C VAL A 122 -13.85 -1.44 14.44
N ARG A 123 -14.36 -0.46 13.69
CA ARG A 123 -15.76 -0.01 13.75
C ARG A 123 -16.16 0.71 12.47
N ALA A 124 -17.43 0.55 12.09
CA ALA A 124 -18.04 1.23 10.97
C ALA A 124 -18.06 2.76 11.16
N VAL A 125 -18.07 3.47 10.04
CA VAL A 125 -18.39 4.90 9.94
C VAL A 125 -19.47 5.08 8.89
N ASP A 126 -20.24 6.16 9.01
CA ASP A 126 -21.13 6.54 7.91
C ASP A 126 -20.30 7.15 6.79
N LEU A 127 -20.35 6.52 5.62
CA LEU A 127 -19.61 6.96 4.43
C LEU A 127 -20.47 7.92 3.62
N SER A 128 -19.84 8.85 2.91
CA SER A 128 -20.54 9.60 1.87
C SER A 128 -20.94 8.69 0.69
N ASP A 129 -21.87 9.15 -0.16
CA ASP A 129 -22.20 8.45 -1.40
C ASP A 129 -20.98 8.30 -2.32
N ASP A 130 -20.10 9.31 -2.33
CA ASP A 130 -18.87 9.28 -3.11
C ASP A 130 -17.87 8.23 -2.58
N ALA A 131 -17.74 8.11 -1.26
CA ALA A 131 -16.93 7.06 -0.64
C ALA A 131 -17.53 5.66 -0.84
N ARG A 132 -18.86 5.52 -0.78
CA ARG A 132 -19.55 4.27 -1.16
C ARG A 132 -19.30 3.90 -2.62
N ALA A 133 -19.35 4.86 -3.54
CA ALA A 133 -19.03 4.63 -4.95
C ALA A 133 -17.57 4.19 -5.15
N ASN A 134 -16.63 4.76 -4.39
CA ASN A 134 -15.23 4.32 -4.38
C ASN A 134 -15.09 2.87 -3.90
N VAL A 135 -15.77 2.51 -2.80
CA VAL A 135 -15.80 1.14 -2.28
C VAL A 135 -16.33 0.17 -3.33
N ALA A 136 -17.45 0.50 -3.99
CA ALA A 136 -18.04 -0.33 -5.04
C ALA A 136 -17.06 -0.54 -6.20
N ARG A 137 -16.42 0.53 -6.69
CA ARG A 137 -15.43 0.45 -7.78
C ARG A 137 -14.21 -0.42 -7.42
N ILE A 138 -13.72 -0.31 -6.19
CA ILE A 138 -12.58 -1.11 -5.71
C ILE A 138 -12.95 -2.60 -5.68
N GLN A 139 -14.13 -2.94 -5.16
CA GLN A 139 -14.60 -4.33 -5.13
C GLN A 139 -14.83 -4.89 -6.54
N GLU A 140 -15.34 -4.08 -7.47
CA GLU A 140 -15.45 -4.44 -8.88
C GLU A 140 -14.08 -4.77 -9.49
N ILE A 141 -13.05 -3.95 -9.22
CA ILE A 141 -11.68 -4.22 -9.67
C ILE A 141 -11.17 -5.57 -9.13
N TRP A 142 -11.35 -5.83 -7.83
CA TRP A 142 -10.90 -7.07 -7.19
C TRP A 142 -11.63 -8.29 -7.77
N ALA A 143 -12.95 -8.21 -7.91
CA ALA A 143 -13.78 -9.27 -8.48
C ALA A 143 -13.45 -9.52 -9.97
N ASP A 144 -13.27 -8.47 -10.77
CA ASP A 144 -12.90 -8.57 -12.18
C ASP A 144 -11.52 -9.24 -12.37
N CYS A 145 -10.54 -8.84 -11.55
CA CYS A 145 -9.21 -9.44 -11.54
C CYS A 145 -9.28 -10.93 -11.18
N TYR A 146 -9.99 -11.29 -10.11
CA TYR A 146 -10.17 -12.69 -9.71
C TYR A 146 -10.88 -13.51 -10.79
N ARG A 147 -11.94 -12.98 -11.42
CA ARG A 147 -12.64 -13.65 -12.53
C ARG A 147 -11.74 -13.91 -13.74
N ARG A 148 -10.82 -12.98 -14.05
CA ARG A 148 -9.92 -13.09 -15.21
C ARG A 148 -8.67 -13.93 -14.93
N TYR A 149 -8.13 -13.85 -13.72
CA TYR A 149 -6.77 -14.31 -13.40
C TYR A 149 -6.67 -15.16 -12.14
N GLY A 150 -7.75 -15.33 -11.36
CA GLY A 150 -7.75 -16.04 -10.08
C GLY A 150 -7.40 -17.53 -10.17
N LYS A 151 -7.49 -18.14 -11.37
CA LYS A 151 -6.98 -19.49 -11.61
C LYS A 151 -5.46 -19.60 -11.48
N ASP A 152 -4.75 -18.49 -11.63
CA ASP A 152 -3.28 -18.42 -11.59
C ASP A 152 -2.76 -18.10 -10.17
N GLY A 153 -3.66 -17.91 -9.19
CA GLY A 153 -3.35 -17.65 -7.79
C GLY A 153 -4.31 -16.67 -7.12
N PRO A 154 -4.16 -16.45 -5.80
CA PRO A 154 -5.15 -15.73 -4.99
C PRO A 154 -5.06 -14.20 -5.08
N PHE A 155 -4.02 -13.65 -5.72
CA PHE A 155 -3.78 -12.22 -5.86
C PHE A 155 -4.31 -11.68 -7.19
N LEU A 156 -4.34 -10.35 -7.37
CA LEU A 156 -5.04 -9.69 -8.49
C LEU A 156 -4.61 -10.21 -9.86
N PHE A 157 -3.34 -10.60 -10.02
CA PHE A 157 -2.82 -11.20 -11.26
C PHE A 157 -2.17 -12.57 -11.05
N GLY A 158 -2.66 -13.33 -10.06
CA GLY A 158 -2.20 -14.67 -9.70
C GLY A 158 -1.27 -14.66 -8.49
N ALA A 159 0.01 -14.38 -8.70
CA ALA A 159 0.99 -14.18 -7.63
C ALA A 159 0.97 -12.73 -7.12
N PHE A 160 1.46 -12.50 -5.89
CA PHE A 160 1.55 -11.16 -5.31
C PHE A 160 2.48 -10.28 -6.14
N GLY A 161 2.03 -9.09 -6.53
CA GLY A 161 2.80 -8.15 -7.34
C GLY A 161 2.54 -6.69 -6.99
N GLY A 162 2.94 -5.80 -7.91
CA GLY A 162 2.85 -4.36 -7.76
C GLY A 162 1.41 -3.85 -7.61
N ALA A 163 0.45 -4.48 -8.29
CA ALA A 163 -0.96 -4.13 -8.13
C ALA A 163 -1.44 -4.42 -6.70
N ASP A 164 -1.11 -5.59 -6.16
CA ASP A 164 -1.50 -5.98 -4.79
C ASP A 164 -0.86 -5.05 -3.76
N ALA A 165 0.43 -4.73 -3.94
CA ALA A 165 1.13 -3.75 -3.12
C ALA A 165 0.43 -2.38 -3.11
N MET A 166 -0.07 -1.91 -4.26
CA MET A 166 -0.78 -0.64 -4.38
C MET A 166 -2.15 -0.63 -3.70
N PHE A 167 -2.87 -1.76 -3.73
CA PHE A 167 -4.16 -1.94 -3.08
C PHE A 167 -4.07 -2.35 -1.60
N ALA A 168 -2.91 -2.78 -1.11
CA ALA A 168 -2.76 -3.28 0.26
C ALA A 168 -3.26 -2.32 1.36
N PRO A 169 -2.98 -1.00 1.32
CA PRO A 169 -3.53 -0.10 2.33
C PRO A 169 -5.06 0.00 2.30
N VAL A 170 -5.69 -0.30 1.16
CA VAL A 170 -7.15 -0.33 1.03
C VAL A 170 -7.74 -1.52 1.79
N VAL A 171 -7.07 -2.68 1.79
CA VAL A 171 -7.48 -3.84 2.59
C VAL A 171 -7.51 -3.48 4.08
N HIS A 172 -6.54 -2.70 4.56
CA HIS A 172 -6.58 -2.14 5.91
C HIS A 172 -7.76 -1.20 6.14
N ARG A 173 -8.12 -0.34 5.17
CA ARG A 173 -9.32 0.51 5.29
C ARG A 173 -10.57 -0.34 5.45
N PHE A 174 -10.74 -1.36 4.62
CA PHE A 174 -11.90 -2.26 4.72
C PHE A 174 -11.98 -2.93 6.09
N ARG A 175 -10.86 -3.41 6.62
CA ARG A 175 -10.78 -3.97 7.98
C ARG A 175 -11.10 -2.93 9.05
N THR A 176 -10.32 -1.85 9.13
CA THR A 176 -10.36 -0.87 10.23
C THR A 176 -11.70 -0.15 10.31
N TYR A 177 -12.30 0.14 9.15
CA TYR A 177 -13.59 0.84 9.06
C TYR A 177 -14.78 -0.12 8.92
N ALA A 178 -14.58 -1.42 9.14
CA ALA A 178 -15.60 -2.45 9.05
C ALA A 178 -16.47 -2.34 7.78
N ILE A 179 -15.83 -2.03 6.65
CA ILE A 179 -16.51 -1.93 5.35
C ILE A 179 -16.83 -3.36 4.90
N GLU A 180 -18.08 -3.58 4.52
CA GLU A 180 -18.53 -4.87 4.02
C GLU A 180 -17.79 -5.25 2.73
N VAL A 181 -17.29 -6.49 2.71
CA VAL A 181 -16.64 -7.08 1.54
C VAL A 181 -17.65 -8.01 0.86
N SER A 182 -17.94 -7.76 -0.42
CA SER A 182 -18.81 -8.60 -1.23
C SER A 182 -18.23 -10.00 -1.41
N ASP A 183 -19.09 -10.97 -1.69
CA ASP A 183 -18.66 -12.37 -1.87
C ASP A 183 -17.66 -12.54 -3.01
N GLU A 184 -17.81 -11.75 -4.09
CA GLU A 184 -16.94 -11.79 -5.26
C GLU A 184 -15.55 -11.18 -4.99
N ALA A 185 -15.47 -10.23 -4.05
CA ALA A 185 -14.23 -9.54 -3.69
C ALA A 185 -13.52 -10.18 -2.48
N ARG A 186 -14.24 -11.01 -1.71
CA ARG A 186 -13.78 -11.64 -0.47
C ARG A 186 -12.50 -12.46 -0.64
N HIS A 187 -12.37 -13.16 -1.76
CA HIS A 187 -11.17 -13.95 -2.07
C HIS A 187 -9.88 -13.13 -1.98
N TYR A 188 -9.86 -11.94 -2.57
CA TYR A 188 -8.67 -11.08 -2.56
C TYR A 188 -8.42 -10.47 -1.18
N TYR A 189 -9.49 -10.05 -0.50
CA TYR A 189 -9.39 -9.54 0.87
C TYR A 189 -8.75 -10.57 1.81
N ASP A 190 -9.25 -11.82 1.78
CA ASP A 190 -8.75 -12.91 2.62
C ASP A 190 -7.30 -13.30 2.27
N ALA A 191 -6.95 -13.30 0.98
CA ALA A 191 -5.58 -13.53 0.52
C ALA A 191 -4.60 -12.49 1.08
N MET A 192 -4.97 -11.20 1.03
CA MET A 192 -4.16 -10.11 1.56
C MET A 192 -4.05 -10.15 3.08
N MET A 193 -5.14 -10.44 3.79
CA MET A 193 -5.15 -10.60 5.25
C MET A 193 -4.29 -11.79 5.72
N SER A 194 -4.09 -12.78 4.85
CA SER A 194 -3.27 -13.97 5.11
C SER A 194 -1.82 -13.82 4.67
N LEU A 195 -1.45 -12.75 3.95
CA LEU A 195 -0.08 -12.53 3.48
C LEU A 195 0.87 -12.25 4.67
N PRO A 196 1.94 -13.04 4.87
CA PRO A 196 2.85 -12.86 6.02
C PRO A 196 3.45 -11.45 6.12
N ALA A 197 3.84 -10.85 4.99
CA ALA A 197 4.36 -9.50 4.96
C ALA A 197 3.29 -8.46 5.39
N PHE A 198 2.02 -8.65 5.01
CA PHE A 198 0.92 -7.79 5.45
C PHE A 198 0.71 -7.87 6.97
N GLN A 199 0.76 -9.08 7.52
CA GLN A 199 0.67 -9.31 8.97
C GLN A 199 1.86 -8.73 9.71
N GLU A 200 3.07 -8.83 9.14
CA GLU A 200 4.27 -8.21 9.70
C GLU A 200 4.15 -6.68 9.77
N TRP A 201 3.74 -6.03 8.67
CA TRP A 201 3.48 -4.59 8.66
C TRP A 201 2.45 -4.20 9.72
N THR A 202 1.34 -4.96 9.79
CA THR A 202 0.25 -4.74 10.74
C THR A 202 0.75 -4.80 12.18
N ARG A 203 1.46 -5.87 12.54
CA ARG A 203 1.99 -6.08 13.89
C ARG A 203 3.01 -5.00 14.27
N ALA A 204 3.88 -4.62 13.33
CA ALA A 204 4.87 -3.58 13.57
C ALA A 204 4.20 -2.21 13.77
N GLY A 205 3.19 -1.85 12.97
CA GLY A 205 2.43 -0.60 13.14
C GLY A 205 1.63 -0.57 14.44
N LEU A 206 1.00 -1.68 14.84
CA LEU A 206 0.31 -1.78 16.14
C LEU A 206 1.27 -1.64 17.34
N ALA A 207 2.54 -2.04 17.18
CA ALA A 207 3.56 -1.90 18.22
C ALA A 207 4.19 -0.51 18.29
N GLU A 208 3.92 0.39 17.34
CA GLU A 208 4.41 1.77 17.40
C GLU A 208 3.78 2.50 18.58
N THR A 209 4.58 3.26 19.34
CA THR A 209 4.12 4.04 20.50
C THR A 209 3.96 5.53 20.18
N LEU A 210 4.48 5.99 19.05
CA LEU A 210 4.32 7.37 18.60
C LEU A 210 2.89 7.58 18.08
N VAL A 211 2.16 8.42 18.79
CA VAL A 211 0.77 8.77 18.47
C VAL A 211 0.72 10.13 17.77
N ILE A 212 -0.04 10.21 16.67
CA ILE A 212 -0.27 11.46 15.93
C ILE A 212 -1.71 11.89 16.22
N GLU A 213 -1.88 12.75 17.22
CA GLU A 213 -3.19 13.08 17.83
C GLU A 213 -4.31 13.40 16.82
N ARG A 214 -3.99 14.13 15.74
CA ARG A 214 -4.97 14.49 14.70
C ARG A 214 -5.59 13.30 13.95
N PHE A 215 -5.04 12.10 14.09
CA PHE A 215 -5.55 10.87 13.48
C PHE A 215 -6.24 9.92 14.48
N GLU A 216 -6.22 10.24 15.78
CA GLU A 216 -6.83 9.41 16.83
C GLU A 216 -8.28 9.75 17.12
N THR A 217 -8.77 10.90 16.63
CA THR A 217 -10.11 11.42 16.93
C THR A 217 -11.18 11.03 15.91
N VAL A 218 -10.87 10.12 14.97
CA VAL A 218 -11.72 9.75 13.81
C VAL A 218 -12.42 8.40 13.97
#